data_AF-A0A1Q3UTJ4-F1
#
_entry.id   AF-A0A1Q3UTJ4-F1
#
_cell.length_a   1.000
_cell.length_b   1.000
_cell.length_c   1.000
_cell.angle_alpha   90.00
_cell.angle_beta   90.00
_cell.angle_gamma   90.00
#
_symmetry.space_group_name_H-M   'P 1'
#
loop_
_entity.id
_entity.type
_entity.pdbx_description
1 polymer ?
#
loop_
_entity_poly.entity_id
_entity_poly.type
_entity_poly.pdbx_seq_one_letter_code
_entity_poly.pdbx_strand_id
1 'polypeptide(L)'
;MHETGAAHRDRASDPFSPELRERLAELQARKPQAEPEMVAEVVRAVLTTMSGDLNPKEVSLLAEVEELGRTIATAKQEIAALKVDDITDSHIPFATDELDAIVQHTASATHSILESCETLDAVAESLQGADATKLQDATTKIYEACSFQDITGQRITKVVATLKTIEVKVAHIVATFGEHAAPRPATTPAGDAGASGEADLLNGPQLPHHAMDQSDIDKLLASFE
;
A
#
# COMPACT_ATOMS: atom_id res chain seq x y z
N MET A 1 19.40 -16.02 -44.49
CA MET A 1 19.73 -14.89 -45.39
C MET A 1 18.41 -14.18 -45.64
N HIS A 2 18.15 -13.14 -44.84
CA HIS A 2 18.13 -11.73 -45.30
C HIS A 2 16.98 -11.52 -46.32
N GLU A 3 16.02 -10.62 -46.15
CA GLU A 3 15.97 -9.40 -45.35
C GLU A 3 14.53 -8.81 -45.44
N THR A 4 14.13 -8.08 -44.39
CA THR A 4 13.25 -6.88 -44.38
C THR A 4 11.87 -6.92 -45.09
N GLY A 5 10.73 -6.76 -44.40
CA GLY A 5 10.47 -5.83 -43.30
C GLY A 5 10.18 -4.41 -43.81
N ALA A 6 9.23 -4.23 -44.73
CA ALA A 6 8.76 -2.90 -45.13
C ALA A 6 7.67 -2.43 -44.16
N ALA A 7 8.12 -1.70 -43.16
CA ALA A 7 7.30 -1.01 -42.18
C ALA A 7 6.26 -0.12 -42.87
N HIS A 8 5.00 -0.33 -42.50
CA HIS A 8 3.93 0.65 -42.58
C HIS A 8 4.32 1.85 -41.69
N ARG A 9 5.15 2.75 -42.21
CA ARG A 9 5.38 4.06 -41.58
C ARG A 9 4.23 4.96 -42.00
N ASP A 10 3.31 5.06 -41.05
CA ASP A 10 2.33 6.12 -40.90
C ASP A 10 2.92 7.45 -41.41
N ARG A 11 2.36 7.95 -42.52
CA ARG A 11 2.70 9.27 -43.03
C ARG A 11 2.16 10.25 -42.01
N ALA A 12 3.04 10.73 -41.12
CA ALA A 12 2.80 11.98 -40.41
C ALA A 12 2.39 13.01 -41.48
N SER A 13 1.10 13.32 -41.51
CA SER A 13 0.54 14.34 -42.41
C SER A 13 1.21 15.63 -42.02
N ASP A 14 2.19 16.02 -42.85
CA ASP A 14 2.91 17.26 -42.74
C ASP A 14 1.89 18.40 -42.55
N PRO A 15 1.91 19.10 -41.39
CA PRO A 15 0.80 19.95 -40.93
C PRO A 15 0.64 21.23 -41.76
N PHE A 16 1.55 21.46 -42.71
CA PHE A 16 1.57 22.65 -43.54
C PHE A 16 0.86 22.40 -44.86
N SER A 17 -0.12 23.25 -45.19
CA SER A 17 -0.82 23.22 -46.47
C SER A 17 0.16 23.40 -47.64
N PRO A 18 -0.10 22.77 -48.81
CA PRO A 18 0.77 22.88 -49.98
C PRO A 18 0.99 24.34 -50.43
N GLU A 19 -0.03 25.19 -50.30
CA GLU A 19 0.01 26.63 -50.60
C GLU A 19 0.96 27.39 -49.67
N LEU A 20 1.03 27.00 -48.38
CA LEU A 20 1.92 27.61 -47.41
C LEU A 20 3.39 27.25 -47.68
N ARG A 21 3.65 26.03 -48.18
CA ARG A 21 5.00 25.60 -48.57
C ARG A 21 5.52 26.35 -49.79
N GLU A 22 4.67 26.54 -50.79
CA GLU A 22 5.03 27.30 -51.99
C GLU A 22 5.37 28.74 -51.62
N ARG A 23 4.54 29.38 -50.79
CA ARG A 23 4.83 30.73 -50.26
C ARG A 23 6.09 30.81 -49.41
N LEU A 24 6.36 29.82 -48.56
CA LEU A 24 7.58 29.78 -47.73
C LEU A 24 8.84 29.58 -48.58
N ALA A 25 8.78 28.72 -49.60
CA ALA A 25 9.88 28.50 -50.53
C ALA A 25 10.17 29.75 -51.37
N GLU A 26 9.14 30.45 -51.86
CA GLU A 26 9.29 31.73 -52.55
C GLU A 26 9.91 32.82 -51.65
N LEU A 27 9.50 32.87 -50.37
CA LEU A 27 10.04 33.83 -49.41
C LEU A 27 11.50 33.52 -49.03
N GLN A 28 11.84 32.25 -48.83
CA GLN A 28 13.22 31.80 -48.59
C GLN A 28 14.13 32.06 -49.79
N ALA A 29 13.64 31.85 -51.02
CA ALA A 29 14.39 32.15 -52.24
C ALA A 29 14.63 33.65 -52.44
N ARG A 30 13.67 34.51 -52.03
CA ARG A 30 13.80 35.97 -52.12
C ARG A 30 14.65 36.59 -51.01
N LYS A 31 14.80 35.93 -49.85
CA LYS A 31 15.58 36.41 -48.70
C LYS A 31 16.32 35.26 -48.01
N PRO A 32 17.48 34.85 -48.52
CA PRO A 32 18.24 33.71 -47.98
C PRO A 32 18.85 33.96 -46.59
N GLN A 33 18.89 35.22 -46.14
CA GLN A 33 19.25 35.62 -44.77
C GLN A 33 18.03 36.30 -44.13
N ALA A 34 17.09 35.50 -43.65
CA ALA A 34 16.03 35.99 -42.80
C ALA A 34 16.53 36.04 -41.36
N GLU A 35 16.52 37.22 -40.75
CA GLU A 35 16.84 37.39 -39.33
C GLU A 35 15.88 36.52 -38.49
N PRO A 36 16.38 35.77 -37.48
CA PRO A 36 15.58 34.83 -36.68
C PRO A 36 14.31 35.44 -36.06
N GLU A 37 14.35 36.74 -35.75
CA GLU A 37 13.21 37.48 -35.19
C GLU A 37 12.04 37.61 -36.19
N MET A 38 12.34 37.85 -37.47
CA MET A 38 11.32 37.97 -38.52
C MET A 38 10.63 36.63 -38.79
N VAL A 39 11.40 35.52 -38.71
CA VAL A 39 10.86 34.17 -38.84
C VAL A 39 9.96 33.84 -37.64
N ALA A 40 10.38 34.20 -36.43
CA ALA A 40 9.57 34.01 -35.23
C ALA A 40 8.25 34.82 -35.26
N GLU A 41 8.28 36.04 -35.81
CA GLU A 41 7.09 36.88 -35.97
C GLU A 41 6.12 36.28 -37.00
N VAL A 42 6.62 35.82 -38.14
CA VAL A 42 5.79 35.18 -39.18
C VAL A 42 5.20 33.86 -38.68
N VAL A 43 5.97 33.02 -37.98
CA VAL A 43 5.46 31.78 -37.37
C VAL A 43 4.40 32.08 -36.32
N ARG A 44 4.58 33.13 -35.51
CA ARG A 44 3.58 33.56 -34.52
C ARG A 44 2.31 34.07 -35.19
N ALA A 45 2.42 34.83 -36.29
CA ALA A 45 1.27 35.30 -37.06
C ALA A 45 0.50 34.14 -37.72
N VAL A 46 1.20 33.13 -38.24
CA VAL A 46 0.60 31.90 -38.82
C VAL A 46 -0.07 31.04 -37.74
N LEU A 47 0.58 30.84 -36.60
CA LEU A 47 -0.03 30.14 -35.45
C LEU A 47 -1.26 30.87 -34.93
N THR A 48 -1.26 32.21 -34.96
CA THR A 48 -2.43 33.02 -34.57
C THR A 48 -3.57 32.91 -35.58
N THR A 49 -3.27 32.79 -36.88
CA THR A 49 -4.30 32.56 -37.92
C THR A 49 -4.83 31.12 -37.92
N MET A 50 -4.02 30.13 -37.55
CA MET A 50 -4.46 28.74 -37.36
C MET A 50 -5.15 28.51 -36.01
N SER A 51 -4.92 29.39 -35.02
CA SER A 51 -5.67 29.42 -33.76
C SER A 51 -7.06 30.05 -33.91
N GLY A 52 -7.43 30.51 -35.11
CA GLY A 52 -8.66 31.24 -35.40
C GLY A 52 -9.95 30.42 -35.52
N ASP A 53 -9.89 29.09 -35.43
CA ASP A 53 -11.07 28.22 -35.61
C ASP A 53 -11.69 27.69 -34.30
N LEU A 54 -11.14 28.04 -33.14
CA LEU A 54 -11.75 27.64 -31.86
C LEU A 54 -12.89 28.58 -31.48
N ASN A 55 -14.13 28.07 -31.48
CA ASN A 55 -15.27 28.82 -30.97
C ASN A 55 -15.04 29.15 -29.48
N PRO A 56 -15.48 30.31 -28.95
CA PRO A 56 -15.44 30.62 -27.51
C PRO A 56 -15.86 29.48 -26.57
N LYS A 57 -16.78 28.61 -26.98
CA LYS A 57 -17.16 27.40 -26.23
C LYS A 57 -16.04 26.35 -26.15
N GLU A 58 -15.29 26.16 -27.23
CA GLU A 58 -14.16 25.21 -27.29
C GLU A 58 -12.98 25.72 -26.46
N VAL A 59 -12.74 27.04 -26.46
CA VAL A 59 -11.75 27.67 -25.56
C VAL A 59 -12.14 27.49 -24.10
N SER A 60 -13.42 27.68 -23.76
CA SER A 60 -13.94 27.42 -22.40
C SER A 60 -13.78 25.95 -22.00
N LEU A 61 -14.11 25.02 -22.90
CA LEU A 61 -14.00 23.59 -22.63
C LEU A 61 -12.53 23.17 -22.46
N LEU A 62 -11.62 23.71 -23.25
CA LEU A 62 -10.18 23.47 -23.09
C LEU A 62 -9.66 24.01 -21.76
N ALA A 63 -10.12 25.19 -21.32
CA ALA A 63 -9.78 25.76 -20.02
C ALA A 63 -10.31 24.89 -18.87
N GLU A 64 -11.54 24.38 -18.96
CA GLU A 64 -12.12 23.45 -17.97
C GLU A 64 -11.34 22.12 -17.91
N VAL A 65 -10.91 21.59 -19.07
CA VAL A 65 -10.08 20.37 -19.14
C VAL A 65 -8.69 20.62 -18.55
N GLU A 66 -8.09 21.79 -18.77
CA GLU A 66 -6.81 22.18 -18.17
C GLU A 66 -6.94 22.33 -16.64
N GLU A 67 -8.03 22.91 -16.15
CA GLU A 67 -8.33 23.02 -14.72
C GLU A 67 -8.54 21.64 -14.07
N LEU A 68 -9.28 20.75 -14.74
CA LEU A 68 -9.44 19.37 -14.30
C LEU A 68 -8.09 18.63 -14.28
N GLY A 69 -7.27 18.83 -15.30
CA GLY A 69 -5.92 18.26 -15.39
C GLY A 69 -5.02 18.73 -14.24
N ARG A 70 -5.04 20.02 -13.91
CA ARG A 70 -4.34 20.58 -12.74
C ARG A 70 -4.84 19.97 -11.43
N THR A 71 -6.16 19.86 -11.27
CA THR A 71 -6.76 19.27 -10.07
C THR A 71 -6.34 17.80 -9.89
N ILE A 72 -6.36 17.01 -10.96
CA ILE A 72 -5.89 15.61 -10.95
C ILE A 72 -4.39 15.55 -10.62
N ALA A 73 -3.57 16.46 -11.15
CA ALA A 73 -2.14 16.49 -10.87
C ALA A 73 -1.85 16.81 -9.39
N THR A 74 -2.56 17.77 -8.80
CA THR A 74 -2.46 18.08 -7.36
C THR A 74 -2.90 16.89 -6.51
N ALA A 75 -4.04 16.28 -6.82
CA ALA A 75 -4.53 15.10 -6.10
C ALA A 75 -3.53 13.92 -6.19
N LYS A 76 -2.90 13.71 -7.35
CA LYS A 76 -1.82 12.71 -7.52
C LYS A 76 -0.62 13.00 -6.61
N GLN A 77 -0.21 14.26 -6.51
CA GLN A 77 0.90 14.66 -5.63
C GLN A 77 0.56 14.48 -4.15
N GLU A 78 -0.65 14.83 -3.74
CA GLU A 78 -1.14 14.61 -2.36
C GLU A 78 -1.22 13.12 -2.02
N ILE A 79 -1.72 12.29 -2.95
CA ILE A 79 -1.75 10.83 -2.78
C ILE A 79 -0.33 10.26 -2.65
N ALA A 80 0.62 10.72 -3.47
CA ALA A 80 2.03 10.31 -3.37
C ALA A 80 2.71 10.78 -2.06
N ALA A 81 2.22 11.86 -1.45
CA ALA A 81 2.73 12.40 -0.19
C ALA A 81 2.21 11.67 1.05
N LEU A 82 1.11 10.91 0.95
CA LEU A 82 0.53 10.13 2.04
C LEU A 82 1.42 8.99 2.55
N LYS A 83 2.61 8.78 1.97
CA LYS A 83 3.54 7.68 2.31
C LYS A 83 2.82 6.33 2.33
N VAL A 84 2.01 6.10 1.30
CA VAL A 84 1.17 4.91 1.23
C VAL A 84 2.01 3.63 1.24
N ASP A 85 3.23 3.70 0.70
CA ASP A 85 4.23 2.62 0.74
C ASP A 85 4.55 2.18 2.18
N ASP A 86 4.66 3.10 3.15
CA ASP A 86 4.92 2.73 4.57
C ASP A 86 3.72 1.95 5.17
N ILE A 87 2.49 2.27 4.73
CA ILE A 87 1.26 1.63 5.21
C ILE A 87 1.12 0.22 4.63
N THR A 88 1.40 0.05 3.34
CA THR A 88 1.31 -1.25 2.65
C THR A 88 2.49 -2.15 2.98
N ASP A 89 3.70 -1.60 3.13
CA ASP A 89 4.91 -2.41 3.25
C ASP A 89 5.21 -2.78 4.71
N SER A 90 4.76 -1.98 5.68
CA SER A 90 5.08 -2.21 7.10
C SER A 90 3.86 -2.32 8.00
N HIS A 91 2.95 -1.34 8.00
CA HIS A 91 1.97 -1.24 9.08
C HIS A 91 0.83 -2.27 9.01
N ILE A 92 0.22 -2.48 7.84
CA ILE A 92 -0.88 -3.45 7.71
C ILE A 92 -0.39 -4.91 7.82
N PRO A 93 0.72 -5.31 7.17
CA PRO A 93 1.26 -6.67 7.33
C PRO A 93 1.63 -6.97 8.79
N PHE A 94 2.36 -6.07 9.45
CA PHE A 94 2.73 -6.25 10.86
C PHE A 94 1.52 -6.37 11.79
N ALA A 95 0.53 -5.48 11.65
CA ALA A 95 -0.68 -5.54 12.47
C ALA A 95 -1.49 -6.83 12.22
N THR A 96 -1.46 -7.34 10.98
CA THR A 96 -2.13 -8.59 10.63
C THR A 96 -1.43 -9.80 11.25
N ASP A 97 -0.10 -9.85 11.16
CA ASP A 97 0.71 -10.92 11.75
C ASP A 97 0.57 -10.95 13.28
N GLU A 98 0.56 -9.79 13.93
CA GLU A 98 0.35 -9.67 15.38
C GLU A 98 -1.04 -10.16 15.79
N LEU A 99 -2.08 -9.81 15.01
CA LEU A 99 -3.45 -10.28 15.27
C LEU A 99 -3.59 -11.80 15.07
N ASP A 100 -2.92 -12.37 14.06
CA ASP A 100 -2.89 -13.82 13.85
C ASP A 100 -2.14 -14.53 14.99
N ALA A 101 -1.04 -13.96 15.48
CA ALA A 101 -0.31 -14.45 16.65
C ALA A 101 -1.15 -14.42 17.93
N ILE A 102 -1.92 -13.36 18.16
CA ILE A 102 -2.86 -13.27 19.28
C ILE A 102 -3.90 -14.39 19.21
N VAL A 103 -4.48 -14.67 18.03
CA VAL A 103 -5.44 -15.77 17.88
C VAL A 103 -4.79 -17.11 18.21
N GLN A 104 -3.58 -17.36 17.73
CA GLN A 104 -2.87 -18.61 18.00
C GLN A 104 -2.51 -18.78 19.48
N HIS A 105 -1.93 -17.75 20.11
CA HIS A 105 -1.52 -17.80 21.51
C HIS A 105 -2.72 -17.93 22.44
N THR A 106 -3.82 -17.22 22.17
CA THR A 106 -5.03 -17.36 22.96
C THR A 106 -5.65 -18.75 22.82
N ALA A 107 -5.64 -19.35 21.63
CA ALA A 107 -6.11 -20.72 21.43
C ALA A 107 -5.24 -21.75 22.18
N SER A 108 -3.91 -21.61 22.13
CA SER A 108 -2.99 -22.49 22.84
C SER A 108 -3.13 -22.37 24.36
N ALA A 109 -3.29 -21.15 24.88
CA ALA A 109 -3.54 -20.91 26.29
C ALA A 109 -4.88 -21.53 26.73
N THR A 110 -5.94 -21.36 25.95
CA THR A 110 -7.24 -22.00 26.21
C THR A 110 -7.11 -23.52 26.21
N HIS A 111 -6.38 -24.12 25.26
CA HIS A 111 -6.15 -25.57 25.26
C HIS A 111 -5.45 -26.06 26.53
N SER A 112 -4.45 -25.33 27.01
CA SER A 112 -3.73 -25.66 28.26
C SER A 112 -4.63 -25.56 29.49
N ILE A 113 -5.55 -24.58 29.51
CA ILE A 113 -6.57 -24.45 30.57
C ILE A 113 -7.52 -25.65 30.54
N LEU A 114 -7.97 -26.06 29.36
CA LEU A 114 -8.86 -27.21 29.20
C LEU A 114 -8.20 -28.52 29.62
N GLU A 115 -6.94 -28.75 29.29
CA GLU A 115 -6.17 -29.92 29.77
C GLU A 115 -6.00 -29.92 31.30
N SER A 116 -5.83 -28.73 31.89
CA SER A 116 -5.83 -28.59 33.35
C SER A 116 -7.20 -28.95 33.95
N CYS A 117 -8.30 -28.57 33.30
CA CYS A 117 -9.65 -28.97 33.69
C CYS A 117 -9.86 -30.48 33.62
N GLU A 118 -9.36 -31.16 32.57
CA GLU A 118 -9.43 -32.63 32.48
C GLU A 118 -8.70 -33.30 33.65
N THR A 119 -7.57 -32.74 34.07
CA THR A 119 -6.85 -33.21 35.27
C THR A 119 -7.67 -32.98 36.54
N LEU A 120 -8.36 -31.84 36.67
CA LEU A 120 -9.23 -31.55 37.82
C LEU A 120 -10.44 -32.49 37.86
N ASP A 121 -11.01 -32.87 36.73
CA ASP A 121 -12.08 -33.85 36.64
C ASP A 121 -11.62 -35.23 37.13
N ALA A 122 -10.45 -35.69 36.69
CA ALA A 122 -9.87 -36.95 37.17
C ALA A 122 -9.62 -36.95 38.70
N VAL A 123 -9.21 -35.81 39.26
CA VAL A 123 -9.10 -35.65 40.72
C VAL A 123 -10.48 -35.69 41.38
N ALA A 124 -11.49 -35.04 40.80
CA ALA A 124 -12.85 -35.04 41.32
C ALA A 124 -13.45 -36.46 41.39
N GLU A 125 -13.16 -37.32 40.41
CA GLU A 125 -13.57 -38.73 40.42
C GLU A 125 -12.98 -39.54 41.59
N SER A 126 -11.80 -39.15 42.09
CA SER A 126 -11.17 -39.77 43.25
C SER A 126 -11.73 -39.29 44.60
N LEU A 127 -12.52 -38.22 44.59
CA LEU A 127 -13.14 -37.61 45.77
C LEU A 127 -14.59 -38.10 45.95
N GLN A 128 -15.12 -37.97 47.17
CA GLN A 128 -16.52 -38.29 47.47
C GLN A 128 -17.20 -37.15 48.23
N GLY A 129 -18.53 -37.07 48.12
CA GLY A 129 -19.34 -36.12 48.86
C GLY A 129 -19.26 -34.69 48.29
N ALA A 130 -19.52 -33.70 49.14
CA ALA A 130 -19.77 -32.32 48.72
C ALA A 130 -18.57 -31.65 48.02
N ASP A 131 -17.34 -32.06 48.33
CA ASP A 131 -16.15 -31.45 47.74
C ASP A 131 -15.89 -31.94 46.31
N ALA A 132 -16.23 -33.20 45.99
CA ALA A 132 -16.22 -33.71 44.62
C ALA A 132 -17.20 -32.92 43.74
N THR A 133 -18.44 -32.73 44.21
CA THR A 133 -19.47 -31.96 43.49
C THR A 133 -19.05 -30.50 43.27
N LYS A 134 -18.47 -29.84 44.28
CA LYS A 134 -17.98 -28.46 44.14
C LYS A 134 -16.88 -28.35 43.10
N LEU A 135 -15.94 -29.30 43.07
CA LEU A 135 -14.84 -29.30 42.11
C LEU A 135 -15.36 -29.51 40.68
N GLN A 136 -16.32 -30.43 40.50
CA GLN A 136 -16.94 -30.73 39.21
C GLN A 136 -17.77 -29.55 38.68
N ASP A 137 -18.54 -28.89 39.56
CA ASP A 137 -19.29 -27.67 39.22
C ASP A 137 -18.34 -26.52 38.83
N ALA A 138 -17.22 -26.37 39.52
CA ALA A 138 -16.23 -25.34 39.20
C ALA A 138 -15.58 -25.60 37.84
N THR A 139 -15.20 -26.85 37.56
CA THR A 139 -14.57 -27.26 36.29
C THR A 139 -15.54 -27.10 35.12
N THR A 140 -16.82 -27.45 35.32
CA THR A 140 -17.90 -27.23 34.34
C THR A 140 -18.03 -25.75 33.96
N LYS A 141 -17.98 -24.83 34.93
CA LYS A 141 -18.03 -23.39 34.65
C LYS A 141 -16.83 -22.89 33.84
N ILE A 142 -15.65 -23.49 34.02
CA ILE A 142 -14.46 -23.13 33.24
C ILE A 142 -14.62 -23.59 31.79
N TYR A 143 -15.14 -24.81 31.54
CA TYR A 143 -15.46 -25.27 30.18
C TYR A 143 -16.44 -24.32 29.47
N GLU A 144 -17.51 -23.92 30.15
CA GLU A 144 -18.50 -22.98 29.62
C GLU A 144 -17.89 -21.60 29.34
N ALA A 145 -17.01 -21.10 30.20
CA ALA A 145 -16.33 -19.83 30.00
C ALA A 145 -15.37 -19.88 28.80
N CYS A 146 -14.64 -20.98 28.61
CA CYS A 146 -13.70 -21.16 27.52
C CYS A 146 -14.40 -21.32 26.15
N SER A 147 -15.64 -21.81 26.12
CA SER A 147 -16.47 -21.90 24.91
C SER A 147 -16.66 -20.55 24.20
N PHE A 148 -16.65 -19.42 24.92
CA PHE A 148 -16.76 -18.08 24.33
C PHE A 148 -15.52 -17.63 23.53
N GLN A 149 -14.38 -18.31 23.68
CA GLN A 149 -13.14 -17.96 22.96
C GLN A 149 -13.29 -18.11 21.43
N ASP A 150 -14.11 -19.07 20.97
CA ASP A 150 -14.40 -19.28 19.55
C ASP A 150 -14.97 -18.02 18.87
N ILE A 151 -15.86 -17.29 19.56
CA ILE A 151 -16.43 -16.03 19.05
C ILE A 151 -15.36 -14.93 18.95
N THR A 152 -14.42 -14.87 19.90
CA THR A 152 -13.33 -13.89 19.87
C THR A 152 -12.37 -14.18 18.72
N GLY A 153 -11.97 -15.45 18.53
CA GLY A 153 -11.14 -15.88 17.40
C GLY A 153 -11.78 -15.51 16.07
N GLN A 154 -13.05 -15.87 15.87
CA GLN A 154 -13.80 -15.53 14.64
C GLN A 154 -13.90 -14.01 14.40
N ARG A 155 -14.07 -13.20 15.45
CA ARG A 155 -14.10 -11.73 15.32
C ARG A 155 -12.75 -11.17 14.90
N ILE A 156 -11.65 -11.66 15.48
CA ILE A 156 -10.30 -11.22 15.10
C ILE A 156 -10.01 -11.63 13.65
N THR A 157 -10.34 -12.87 13.24
CA THR A 157 -10.18 -13.31 11.84
C THR A 157 -10.93 -12.40 10.86
N LYS A 158 -12.14 -11.93 11.21
CA LYS A 158 -12.88 -10.96 10.39
C LYS A 158 -12.19 -9.59 10.31
N VAL A 159 -11.60 -9.12 11.41
CA VAL A 159 -10.82 -7.88 11.43
C VAL A 159 -9.60 -8.02 10.52
N VAL A 160 -8.84 -9.11 10.64
CA VAL A 160 -7.69 -9.43 9.79
C VAL A 160 -8.09 -9.47 8.31
N ALA A 161 -9.17 -10.15 7.95
CA ALA A 161 -9.65 -10.20 6.57
C ALA A 161 -10.04 -8.80 6.02
N THR A 162 -10.58 -7.95 6.89
CA THR A 162 -10.91 -6.57 6.54
C THR A 162 -9.65 -5.73 6.30
N LEU A 163 -8.63 -5.86 7.15
CA LEU A 163 -7.34 -5.20 6.97
C LEU A 163 -6.65 -5.61 5.66
N LYS A 164 -6.62 -6.92 5.35
CA LYS A 164 -6.12 -7.42 4.04
C LYS A 164 -6.90 -6.84 2.86
N THR A 165 -8.20 -6.64 3.00
CA THR A 165 -9.02 -5.99 1.95
C THR A 165 -8.67 -4.51 1.78
N ILE A 166 -8.38 -3.81 2.89
CA ILE A 166 -7.93 -2.42 2.85
C ILE A 166 -6.58 -2.32 2.17
N GLU A 167 -5.63 -3.19 2.50
CA GLU A 167 -4.30 -3.29 1.88
C GLU A 167 -4.40 -3.37 0.35
N VAL A 168 -5.20 -4.29 -0.19
CA VAL A 168 -5.39 -4.47 -1.64
C VAL A 168 -5.96 -3.21 -2.30
N LYS A 169 -6.93 -2.55 -1.65
CA LYS A 169 -7.52 -1.31 -2.19
C LYS A 169 -6.52 -0.16 -2.20
N VAL A 170 -5.74 -0.05 -1.14
CA VAL A 170 -4.69 0.96 -1.00
C VAL A 170 -3.61 0.74 -2.07
N ALA A 171 -3.14 -0.50 -2.25
CA ALA A 171 -2.19 -0.85 -3.31
C ALA A 171 -2.72 -0.51 -4.71
N HIS A 172 -4.01 -0.75 -4.98
CA HIS A 172 -4.64 -0.37 -6.25
C HIS A 172 -4.66 1.16 -6.48
N ILE A 173 -4.93 1.94 -5.43
CA ILE A 173 -4.89 3.41 -5.52
C ILE A 173 -3.45 3.86 -5.82
N VAL A 174 -2.44 3.32 -5.15
CA VAL A 174 -1.03 3.63 -5.43
C VAL A 174 -0.67 3.28 -6.86
N ALA A 175 -1.01 2.08 -7.34
CA ALA A 175 -0.72 1.66 -8.71
C ALA A 175 -1.37 2.57 -9.76
N THR A 176 -2.57 3.09 -9.48
CA THR A 176 -3.32 3.94 -10.42
C THR A 176 -2.80 5.39 -10.45
N PHE A 177 -2.33 5.90 -9.31
CA PHE A 177 -2.00 7.33 -9.15
C PHE A 177 -0.50 7.61 -8.92
N GLY A 178 0.31 6.60 -8.64
CA GLY A 178 1.69 6.71 -8.16
C GLY A 178 2.79 6.84 -9.22
N GLU A 179 2.49 6.71 -10.52
CA GLU A 179 3.48 6.71 -11.61
C GLU A 179 4.32 8.01 -11.78
N HIS A 180 4.19 9.02 -10.92
CA HIS A 180 4.97 10.27 -11.01
C HIS A 180 5.82 10.57 -9.76
N ALA A 181 5.92 9.64 -8.80
CA ALA A 181 6.88 9.79 -7.72
C ALA A 181 8.27 9.36 -8.22
N ALA A 182 9.18 10.32 -8.40
CA ALA A 182 10.59 10.03 -8.63
C ALA A 182 11.12 9.04 -7.55
N PRO A 183 12.07 8.14 -7.89
CA PRO A 183 12.59 7.17 -6.93
C PRO A 183 13.16 7.92 -5.73
N ARG A 184 12.49 7.81 -4.59
CA ARG A 184 12.96 8.37 -3.33
C ARG A 184 14.08 7.45 -2.83
N PRO A 185 15.24 7.97 -2.39
CA PRO A 185 16.27 7.13 -1.80
C PRO A 185 15.64 6.38 -0.62
N ALA A 186 15.89 5.07 -0.56
CA ALA A 186 15.42 4.19 0.51
C ALA A 186 15.78 4.81 1.86
N THR A 187 14.81 5.44 2.51
CA THR A 187 14.95 5.81 3.91
C THR A 187 14.82 4.51 4.66
N THR A 188 15.93 4.07 5.25
CA THR A 188 15.98 3.01 6.24
C THR A 188 14.82 3.22 7.21
N PRO A 189 14.02 2.19 7.53
CA PRO A 189 12.95 2.35 8.50
C PRO A 189 13.59 2.87 9.78
N ALA A 190 13.33 4.15 10.09
CA ALA A 190 13.68 4.70 11.37
C ALA A 190 12.75 4.00 12.35
N GLY A 191 13.25 2.91 12.95
CA GLY A 191 12.66 2.36 14.17
C GLY A 191 12.44 3.55 15.10
N ASP A 192 11.19 3.72 15.51
CA ASP A 192 10.76 4.75 16.43
C ASP A 192 11.49 4.55 17.77
N ALA A 193 12.69 5.12 17.87
CA ALA A 193 13.53 5.13 19.06
C ALA A 193 13.01 6.19 20.07
N GLY A 194 11.69 6.24 20.25
CA GLY A 194 10.98 7.31 20.95
C GLY A 194 9.96 6.87 21.99
N ALA A 195 9.82 5.57 22.28
CA ALA A 195 8.88 5.07 23.30
C ALA A 195 9.60 4.32 24.44
N SER A 196 10.61 4.95 25.05
CA SER A 196 11.26 4.42 26.25
C SER A 196 10.36 4.56 27.48
N GLY A 197 9.94 3.44 28.06
CA GLY A 197 9.48 3.36 29.46
C GLY A 197 8.29 2.43 29.71
N GLU A 198 7.20 2.59 28.97
CA GLU A 198 5.95 1.84 29.20
C GLU A 198 5.59 0.88 28.05
N ALA A 199 6.01 1.17 26.81
CA ALA A 199 5.80 0.27 25.67
C ALA A 199 6.64 -1.02 25.76
N ASP A 200 7.80 -0.94 26.41
CA ASP A 200 8.72 -2.07 26.62
C ASP A 200 8.19 -3.11 27.64
N LEU A 201 7.14 -2.74 28.40
CA LEU A 201 6.43 -3.64 29.31
C LEU A 201 5.21 -4.32 28.65
N LEU A 202 4.80 -3.87 27.46
CA LEU A 202 3.72 -4.45 26.66
C LEU A 202 4.31 -5.41 25.63
N ASN A 203 5.01 -6.44 26.09
CA ASN A 203 5.45 -7.51 25.20
C ASN A 203 4.20 -8.30 24.78
N GLY A 204 3.75 -8.04 23.56
CA GLY A 204 2.78 -8.88 22.86
C GLY A 204 3.29 -10.32 22.73
N PRO A 205 2.41 -11.26 22.38
CA PRO A 205 2.82 -12.63 22.08
C PRO A 205 3.96 -12.63 21.05
N GLN A 206 5.08 -13.25 21.39
CA GLN A 206 6.28 -13.22 20.56
C GLN A 206 6.02 -13.94 19.24
N LEU A 207 6.14 -13.22 18.12
CA LEU A 207 5.99 -13.80 16.79
C LEU A 207 7.00 -14.94 16.59
N PRO A 208 6.66 -16.03 15.89
CA PRO A 208 7.52 -17.22 15.77
C PRO A 208 8.92 -16.95 15.22
N HIS A 209 9.09 -15.89 14.41
CA HIS A 209 10.37 -15.48 13.83
C HIS A 209 11.19 -14.54 14.74
N HIS A 210 10.58 -14.05 15.82
CA HIS A 210 11.21 -13.26 16.89
C HIS A 210 11.32 -14.03 18.21
N ALA A 211 10.85 -15.28 18.25
CA ALA A 211 11.02 -16.16 19.39
C ALA A 211 12.51 -16.47 19.57
N MET A 212 13.07 -16.08 20.73
CA MET A 212 14.41 -16.52 21.11
C MET A 212 14.42 -18.05 21.13
N ASP A 213 15.28 -18.65 20.32
CA ASP A 213 15.45 -20.09 20.35
C ASP A 213 16.30 -20.51 21.57
N GLN A 214 16.20 -21.77 21.97
CA GLN A 214 16.95 -22.30 23.11
C GLN A 214 18.47 -22.14 22.94
N SER A 215 18.98 -22.08 21.69
CA SER A 215 20.39 -21.88 21.41
C SER A 215 20.86 -20.46 21.72
N ASP A 216 19.98 -19.47 21.58
CA ASP A 216 20.26 -18.08 21.94
C ASP A 216 20.21 -17.86 23.44
N ILE A 217 19.34 -18.57 24.16
CA ILE A 217 19.33 -18.63 25.64
C ILE A 217 20.65 -19.23 26.15
N ASP A 218 21.10 -20.33 25.55
CA ASP A 218 22.32 -21.02 25.96
C ASP A 218 23.58 -20.16 25.71
N LYS A 219 23.63 -19.41 24.59
CA LYS A 219 24.71 -18.43 24.31
C LYS A 219 24.70 -17.28 25.31
N LEU A 220 23.52 -16.80 25.69
CA LEU A 220 23.37 -15.69 26.62
C LEU A 220 23.82 -16.11 28.03
N LEU A 221 23.45 -17.31 28.47
CA LEU A 221 23.91 -17.88 29.75
C LEU A 221 25.42 -18.18 29.76
N ALA A 222 25.97 -18.70 28.65
CA ALA A 222 27.41 -18.93 28.52
C ALA A 222 28.24 -17.64 28.52
N SER A 223 27.62 -16.47 28.27
CA SER A 223 28.30 -15.17 28.34
C SER A 223 28.42 -14.60 29.77
N PHE A 224 27.77 -15.23 30.76
CA PHE A 224 27.83 -14.87 32.18
C PHE A 224 28.78 -15.76 33.00
N GLU A 225 29.40 -16.77 32.39
CA GLU A 225 30.49 -17.57 32.95
C GLU A 225 31.88 -17.07 32.49
#